data_AF-A0AAW8KVC5-F1
#
_entry.id   AF-A0AAW8KVC5-F1
#
_cell.length_a   1.000
_cell.length_b   1.000
_cell.length_c   1.000
_cell.angle_alpha   90.00
_cell.angle_beta   90.00
_cell.angle_gamma   90.00
#
_symmetry.space_group_name_H-M   'P 1'
#
loop_
_entity.id
_entity.type
_entity.pdbx_description
1 polymer ?
#
loop_
_entity_poly.entity_id
_entity_poly.type
_entity_poly.pdbx_seq_one_letter_code
_entity_poly.pdbx_strand_id
1 'polypeptide(L)'
;SERILILVPDSLQYQWMIEMRRRFNLQFSLFDLTRTASIKEHDPELNPFLTEQCIIASVDLMVDHDDLREQAIEAGFDLLVVDEAHHLMWSEEEGGNDRYDLIEELAENTAGVLLLTATPEQL
;
A
#
# COMPACT_ATOMS: atom_id res chain seq x y z
N SER A 1 10.96 3.10 -13.95
CA SER A 1 11.62 2.74 -12.68
C SER A 1 11.24 1.30 -12.38
N GLU A 2 11.65 0.71 -11.26
CA GLU A 2 11.09 -0.59 -10.81
C GLU A 2 10.63 -0.44 -9.36
N ARG A 3 9.48 0.23 -9.17
CA ARG A 3 8.92 0.61 -7.88
C ARG A 3 7.70 -0.22 -7.55
N ILE A 4 7.70 -0.83 -6.37
CA ILE A 4 6.60 -1.70 -5.91
C ILE A 4 6.07 -1.18 -4.59
N LEU A 5 4.75 -0.98 -4.52
CA LEU A 5 4.01 -0.74 -3.29
C LEU A 5 3.15 -1.96 -2.98
N ILE A 6 3.34 -2.56 -1.80
CA ILE A 6 2.47 -3.60 -1.27
C ILE A 6 1.65 -3.01 -0.12
N LEU A 7 0.33 -3.02 -0.29
CA LEU A 7 -0.63 -2.64 0.75
C LEU A 7 -1.26 -3.90 1.36
N VAL A 8 -1.14 -4.03 2.67
CA VAL A 8 -1.60 -5.21 3.42
C VAL A 8 -2.28 -4.78 4.73
N PRO A 9 -3.06 -5.64 5.39
CA PRO A 9 -3.46 -5.40 6.78
C PRO A 9 -2.25 -5.26 7.71
N ASP A 10 -2.37 -4.45 8.77
CA ASP A 10 -1.27 -4.21 9.74
C ASP A 10 -0.63 -5.50 10.28
N SER A 11 -1.46 -6.50 10.55
CA SER A 11 -1.05 -7.80 11.07
C SER A 11 -0.15 -8.61 10.11
N LEU A 12 -0.15 -8.28 8.81
CA LEU A 12 0.53 -9.03 7.77
C LEU A 12 1.82 -8.37 7.24
N GLN A 13 2.11 -7.12 7.61
CA GLN A 13 3.28 -6.38 7.11
C GLN A 13 4.60 -7.14 7.30
N TYR A 14 4.87 -7.63 8.51
CA TYR A 14 6.10 -8.37 8.81
C TYR A 14 6.17 -9.72 8.10
N GLN A 15 5.03 -10.41 7.96
CA GLN A 15 4.96 -11.68 7.24
C GLN A 15 5.35 -11.45 5.78
N TRP A 16 4.76 -10.44 5.12
CA TRP A 16 5.10 -10.07 3.75
C TRP A 16 6.58 -9.74 3.59
N MET A 17 7.14 -8.90 4.46
CA MET A 17 8.56 -8.56 4.42
C MET A 17 9.46 -9.81 4.51
N ILE A 18 9.14 -10.74 5.42
CA ILE A 18 9.88 -11.98 5.60
C ILE A 18 9.77 -12.87 4.36
N GLU A 19 8.56 -13.06 3.83
CA GLU A 19 8.33 -13.95 2.69
C GLU A 19 8.93 -13.37 1.39
N MET A 20 8.85 -12.06 1.15
CA MET A 20 9.51 -11.39 0.03
C MET A 20 11.03 -11.62 0.06
N ARG A 21 11.63 -11.49 1.25
CA ARG A 21 13.06 -11.76 1.43
C ARG A 21 13.40 -13.23 1.26
N ARG A 22 12.63 -14.15 1.85
CA ARG A 22 12.96 -15.58 1.88
C ARG A 22 12.71 -16.30 0.57
N ARG A 23 11.60 -15.99 -0.11
CA ARG A 23 11.18 -16.71 -1.33
C ARG A 23 11.70 -16.06 -2.60
N PHE A 24 11.81 -14.74 -2.62
CA PHE A 24 12.11 -13.98 -3.83
C PHE A 24 13.43 -13.19 -3.73
N ASN A 25 14.07 -13.17 -2.55
CA ASN A 25 15.28 -12.38 -2.30
C ASN A 25 15.07 -10.87 -2.58
N LEU A 26 13.84 -10.38 -2.40
CA LEU A 26 13.49 -8.97 -2.52
C LEU A 26 13.53 -8.29 -1.14
N GLN A 27 14.15 -7.12 -1.06
CA GLN A 27 14.23 -6.33 0.16
C GLN A 27 13.15 -5.25 0.14
N PHE A 28 12.12 -5.44 0.95
CA PHE A 28 11.09 -4.44 1.19
C PHE A 28 11.35 -3.72 2.50
N SER A 29 11.07 -2.43 2.51
CA SER A 29 11.16 -1.60 3.70
C SER A 29 9.74 -1.30 4.21
N LEU A 30 9.48 -1.56 5.50
CA LEU A 30 8.19 -1.27 6.13
C LEU A 30 8.01 0.23 6.28
N PHE A 31 6.81 0.73 6.00
CA PHE A 31 6.40 2.11 6.19
C PHE A 31 5.22 2.16 7.15
N ASP A 32 5.46 2.75 8.31
CA ASP A 32 4.46 3.09 9.32
C ASP A 32 4.57 4.59 9.64
N LEU A 33 3.68 5.06 10.52
CA LEU A 33 3.62 6.47 10.91
C LEU A 33 4.92 6.95 11.58
N THR A 34 5.62 6.08 12.32
CA THR A 34 6.88 6.44 12.98
C THR A 34 7.96 6.69 11.94
N ARG A 35 8.05 5.82 10.94
CA ARG A 35 9.05 5.94 9.88
C ARG A 35 8.79 7.13 8.98
N THR A 36 7.55 7.35 8.55
CA THR A 36 7.21 8.50 7.69
C THR A 36 7.42 9.82 8.43
N ALA A 37 7.03 9.91 9.70
CA ALA A 37 7.29 11.08 10.53
C ALA A 37 8.79 11.34 10.71
N SER A 38 9.59 10.31 10.99
CA SER A 38 11.05 10.46 11.14
C SER A 38 11.73 10.98 9.87
N ILE A 39 11.25 10.58 8.68
CA ILE A 39 11.76 11.11 7.41
C ILE A 39 11.41 12.60 7.28
N LYS A 40 10.15 12.97 7.52
CA LYS A 40 9.68 14.37 7.45
C LYS A 40 10.33 15.28 8.51
N GLU A 41 10.66 14.76 9.69
CA GLU A 41 11.39 15.51 10.71
C GLU A 41 12.81 15.89 10.24
N HIS A 42 13.43 15.04 9.41
CA HIS A 42 14.77 15.30 8.87
C HIS A 42 14.73 16.20 7.62
N ASP A 43 13.73 16.01 6.78
CA ASP A 43 13.47 16.82 5.59
C ASP A 43 11.95 17.00 5.37
N PRO A 44 11.36 18.12 5.80
CA PRO A 44 9.91 18.35 5.74
C PRO A 44 9.31 18.35 4.33
N GLU A 45 10.12 18.67 3.31
CA GLU A 45 9.67 18.76 1.91
C GLU A 45 9.83 17.42 1.17
N LEU A 46 10.49 16.43 1.79
CA LEU A 46 10.75 15.13 1.18
C LEU A 46 9.50 14.25 1.24
N ASN A 47 9.01 13.82 0.07
CA ASN A 47 8.03 12.74 -0.03
C ASN A 47 8.65 11.43 0.50
N PRO A 48 8.16 10.85 1.61
CA PRO A 48 8.78 9.67 2.22
C PRO A 48 8.83 8.47 1.28
N PHE A 49 7.84 8.31 0.40
CA PHE A 49 7.74 7.17 -0.48
C PHE A 49 8.81 7.18 -1.57
N LEU A 50 9.42 8.34 -1.88
CA LEU A 50 10.55 8.43 -2.81
C LEU A 50 11.87 7.89 -2.24
N THR A 51 11.96 7.66 -0.93
CA THR A 51 13.19 7.21 -0.27
C THR A 51 13.55 5.74 -0.53
N GLU A 52 12.58 4.92 -0.93
CA GLU A 52 12.74 3.49 -1.18
C GLU A 52 12.07 3.07 -2.49
N GLN A 53 12.51 1.96 -3.09
CA GLN A 53 11.91 1.43 -4.31
C GLN A 53 10.86 0.34 -4.04
N CYS A 54 11.02 -0.42 -2.95
CA CYS A 54 10.14 -1.54 -2.58
C CYS A 54 9.59 -1.27 -1.17
N ILE A 55 8.30 -0.95 -1.10
CA ILE A 55 7.63 -0.51 0.13
C ILE A 55 6.50 -1.45 0.49
N ILE A 56 6.40 -1.79 1.78
CA ILE A 56 5.22 -2.38 2.39
C ILE A 56 4.64 -1.35 3.35
N ALA A 57 3.35 -1.06 3.22
CA ALA A 57 2.61 -0.21 4.14
C ALA A 57 1.25 -0.85 4.44
N SER A 58 0.56 -0.38 5.48
CA SER A 58 -0.81 -0.79 5.68
C SER A 58 -1.82 0.03 4.88
N VAL A 59 -2.93 -0.61 4.54
CA VAL A 59 -4.09 0.09 3.97
C VAL A 59 -4.58 1.17 4.93
N ASP A 60 -4.63 0.86 6.23
CA ASP A 60 -5.07 1.78 7.28
C ASP A 60 -4.21 3.04 7.38
N LEU A 61 -2.88 2.92 7.24
CA LEU A 61 -2.00 4.10 7.19
C LEU A 61 -2.43 5.11 6.13
N MET A 62 -2.85 4.63 4.95
CA MET A 62 -3.21 5.50 3.82
C MET A 62 -4.66 6.00 3.90
N VAL A 63 -5.55 5.21 4.51
CA VAL A 63 -6.93 5.63 4.79
C VAL A 63 -6.95 6.73 5.85
N ASP A 64 -6.17 6.58 6.92
CA ASP A 64 -6.17 7.49 8.06
C ASP A 64 -5.36 8.78 7.81
N HIS A 65 -4.49 8.79 6.79
CA HIS A 65 -3.57 9.88 6.49
C HIS A 65 -3.59 10.26 5.00
N ASP A 66 -4.50 11.18 4.64
CA ASP A 66 -4.65 11.70 3.27
C ASP A 66 -3.33 12.23 2.69
N ASP A 67 -2.47 12.87 3.50
CA ASP A 67 -1.18 13.38 3.04
C ASP A 67 -0.22 12.25 2.61
N LEU A 68 -0.27 11.10 3.27
CA LEU A 68 0.52 9.93 2.90
C LEU A 68 -0.06 9.24 1.67
N ARG A 69 -1.40 9.21 1.51
CA ARG A 69 -2.06 8.72 0.29
C ARG A 69 -1.63 9.53 -0.93
N GLU A 70 -1.75 10.85 -0.88
CA GLU A 70 -1.33 11.76 -1.96
C GLU A 70 0.15 11.56 -2.31
N GLN A 71 1.01 11.49 -1.29
CA GLN A 71 2.44 11.25 -1.48
C GLN A 71 2.74 9.88 -2.09
N ALA A 72 1.99 8.83 -1.77
CA ALA A 72 2.16 7.51 -2.38
C ALA A 72 1.78 7.51 -3.87
N ILE A 73 0.72 8.24 -4.25
CA ILE A 73 0.30 8.42 -5.65
C ILE A 73 1.38 9.18 -6.43
N GLU A 74 1.84 10.32 -5.90
CA GLU A 74 2.89 11.12 -6.52
C GLU A 74 4.22 10.38 -6.67
N ALA A 75 4.49 9.39 -5.82
CA ALA A 75 5.73 8.61 -5.85
C ALA A 75 5.81 7.66 -7.06
N GLY A 76 4.74 7.51 -7.84
CA GLY A 76 4.74 6.86 -9.16
C GLY A 76 5.24 5.43 -9.13
N PHE A 77 4.54 4.56 -8.39
CA PHE A 77 4.85 3.13 -8.38
C PHE A 77 4.54 2.48 -9.72
N ASP A 78 5.34 1.50 -10.12
CA ASP A 78 5.13 0.74 -11.35
C ASP A 78 4.19 -0.46 -11.12
N LEU A 79 4.16 -1.00 -9.89
CA LEU A 79 3.31 -2.10 -9.46
C LEU A 79 2.69 -1.84 -8.07
N LEU A 80 1.37 -1.96 -7.99
CA LEU A 80 0.59 -2.00 -6.76
C LEU A 80 0.18 -3.44 -6.47
N VAL A 81 0.46 -3.92 -5.27
CA VAL A 81 -0.02 -5.22 -4.76
C VAL A 81 -0.91 -4.95 -3.56
N VAL A 82 -2.11 -5.52 -3.55
CA VAL A 82 -3.06 -5.38 -2.44
C VAL A 82 -3.43 -6.76 -1.92
N ASP A 83 -3.20 -7.01 -0.64
CA ASP A 83 -3.60 -8.25 0.04
C ASP A 83 -4.95 -8.10 0.75
N GLU A 84 -5.65 -9.22 0.94
CA GLU A 84 -7.01 -9.29 1.47
C GLU A 84 -8.01 -8.39 0.73
N ALA A 85 -7.95 -8.39 -0.60
CA ALA A 85 -8.78 -7.54 -1.46
C ALA A 85 -10.29 -7.82 -1.35
N HIS A 86 -10.72 -8.90 -0.66
CA HIS A 86 -12.13 -9.10 -0.31
C HIS A 86 -12.68 -8.07 0.70
N HIS A 87 -11.83 -7.26 1.32
CA HIS A 87 -12.25 -6.12 2.14
C HIS A 87 -12.56 -4.84 1.34
N LEU A 88 -12.30 -4.84 0.03
CA LEU A 88 -12.68 -3.76 -0.87
C LEU A 88 -14.15 -3.93 -1.23
N MET A 89 -15.01 -3.21 -0.51
CA MET A 89 -16.47 -3.33 -0.65
C MET A 89 -16.96 -2.28 -1.63
N TRP A 90 -17.79 -2.70 -2.58
CA TRP A 90 -18.44 -1.81 -3.54
C TRP A 90 -19.88 -2.26 -3.81
N SER A 91 -20.80 -1.31 -3.92
CA SER A 91 -22.16 -1.55 -4.39
C SER A 91 -22.67 -0.41 -5.27
N GLU A 92 -23.66 -0.70 -6.12
CA GLU A 92 -24.30 0.33 -6.97
C GLU A 92 -25.02 1.41 -6.16
N GLU A 93 -25.49 1.08 -4.95
CA GLU A 93 -26.29 1.99 -4.11
C GLU A 93 -25.42 2.91 -3.24
N GLU A 94 -24.34 2.36 -2.67
CA GLU A 94 -23.51 3.06 -1.67
C GLU A 94 -22.14 3.50 -2.20
N GLY A 95 -21.70 3.00 -3.36
CA GLY A 95 -20.34 3.20 -3.86
C GLY A 95 -19.31 2.31 -3.15
N GLY A 96 -18.04 2.70 -3.24
CA GLY A 96 -16.92 2.05 -2.55
C GLY A 96 -16.84 2.44 -1.07
N ASN A 97 -16.25 1.58 -0.25
CA ASN A 97 -15.76 1.99 1.07
C ASN A 97 -14.42 2.73 0.95
N ASP A 98 -13.98 3.40 2.03
CA ASP A 98 -12.71 4.17 2.04
C ASP A 98 -11.50 3.36 1.54
N ARG A 99 -11.49 2.05 1.78
CA ARG A 99 -10.45 1.14 1.27
C ARG A 99 -10.55 0.94 -0.23
N TYR A 100 -11.75 0.69 -0.75
CA TYR A 100 -11.99 0.57 -2.18
C TYR A 100 -11.56 1.86 -2.89
N ASP A 101 -12.00 3.01 -2.40
CA ASP A 101 -11.71 4.32 -3.01
C ASP A 101 -10.20 4.61 -3.04
N LEU A 102 -9.49 4.34 -1.94
CA LEU A 102 -8.03 4.42 -1.89
C LEU A 102 -7.35 3.54 -2.96
N ILE A 103 -7.79 2.28 -3.08
CA ILE A 103 -7.18 1.34 -4.02
C ILE A 103 -7.53 1.70 -5.46
N GLU A 104 -8.75 2.18 -5.72
CA GLU A 104 -9.17 2.68 -7.04
C GLU A 104 -8.27 3.85 -7.49
N GLU A 105 -8.08 4.85 -6.63
CA GLU A 105 -7.24 6.01 -6.93
C GLU A 105 -5.77 5.63 -7.21
N LEU A 106 -5.19 4.74 -6.39
CA LEU A 106 -3.84 4.24 -6.62
C LEU A 106 -3.74 3.40 -7.90
N ALA A 107 -4.76 2.58 -8.19
CA ALA A 107 -4.80 1.74 -9.38
C ALA A 107 -4.89 2.56 -10.68
N GLU A 108 -5.64 3.67 -10.68
CA GLU A 108 -5.71 4.59 -11.83
C GLU A 108 -4.36 5.22 -12.17
N ASN A 109 -3.48 5.37 -11.17
CA ASN A 109 -2.15 5.98 -11.30
C ASN A 109 -1.01 4.96 -11.41
N THR A 110 -1.31 3.66 -11.42
CA THR A 110 -0.31 2.59 -11.41
C THR A 110 -0.47 1.65 -12.61
N ALA A 111 0.61 1.39 -13.34
CA ALA A 111 0.55 0.57 -14.57
C ALA A 111 0.22 -0.90 -14.31
N GLY A 112 0.73 -1.48 -13.22
CA GLY A 112 0.45 -2.86 -12.80
C GLY A 112 -0.33 -2.91 -11.50
N VAL A 113 -1.40 -3.70 -11.45
CA VAL A 113 -2.18 -3.94 -10.23
C VAL A 113 -2.35 -5.44 -10.02
N LEU A 114 -1.99 -5.92 -8.82
CA LEU A 114 -2.17 -7.30 -8.39
C LEU A 114 -3.03 -7.33 -7.12
N LEU A 115 -4.26 -7.83 -7.25
CA LEU A 115 -5.17 -8.03 -6.13
C LEU A 115 -5.10 -9.47 -5.66
N LEU A 116 -4.76 -9.67 -4.39
CA LEU A 116 -4.68 -10.95 -3.73
C LEU A 116 -5.81 -11.05 -2.72
N THR A 117 -6.53 -12.15 -2.76
CA THR A 117 -7.63 -12.36 -1.83
C THR A 117 -7.89 -13.84 -1.64
N ALA A 118 -8.26 -14.22 -0.42
CA ALA A 118 -9.02 -15.44 -0.23
C ALA A 118 -10.44 -15.22 -0.82
N THR A 119 -10.96 -16.21 -1.56
CA THR A 119 -12.41 -16.27 -1.76
C THR A 119 -13.04 -16.47 -0.38
N PRO A 120 -13.88 -15.55 0.13
CA PRO A 120 -14.54 -15.78 1.42
C PRO A 120 -15.31 -17.10 1.33
N GLU A 121 -15.12 -17.99 2.32
CA GLU A 121 -15.99 -19.16 2.47
C GLU A 121 -17.40 -18.63 2.69
N GLN A 122 -18.25 -18.71 1.66
CA GLN A 122 -19.67 -18.47 1.80
C GLN A 122 -20.25 -19.52 2.74
N LEU A 123 -20.66 -19.12 3.95
CA LEU A 123 -21.71 -19.77 4.73
C LEU A 123 -22.56 -18.73 5.46
#